data_AF-A0AAU0TKZ5-F1
#
_entry.id   AF-A0AAU0TKZ5-F1
#
_cell.length_a   1.000
_cell.length_b   1.000
_cell.length_c   1.000
_cell.angle_alpha   90.00
_cell.angle_beta   90.00
_cell.angle_gamma   90.00
#
_symmetry.space_group_name_H-M   'P 1'
#
loop_
_entity.id
_entity.type
_entity.pdbx_description
1 polymer ?
#
loop_
_entity_poly.entity_id
_entity_poly.type
_entity_poly.pdbx_seq_one_letter_code
_entity_poly.pdbx_strand_id
1 'polypeptide(L)' 'MRAEKRPRGDSAGKPLSEKELEILRWAKAGKTVWEISIIRAISEATVKFHLSNIYSKLQVSNRAQAVGEAVNRGLLR' A
#
# COMPACT_ATOMS: atom_id res chain seq x y z
N MET A 1 -11.33 -25.43 -7.31
CA MET A 1 -10.80 -24.36 -8.18
C MET A 1 -9.83 -23.50 -7.35
N ARG A 2 -8.52 -23.74 -7.47
CA ARG A 2 -7.50 -22.97 -6.76
C ARG A 2 -7.28 -21.69 -7.57
N ALA A 3 -7.50 -20.52 -6.95
CA ALA A 3 -7.17 -19.25 -7.58
C ALA A 3 -5.65 -19.22 -7.83
N GLU A 4 -5.27 -19.38 -9.09
CA GLU A 4 -3.92 -19.19 -9.61
C GLU A 4 -3.46 -17.78 -9.23
N LYS A 5 -2.62 -17.67 -8.20
CA LYS A 5 -2.00 -16.41 -7.79
C LYS A 5 -1.06 -16.04 -8.94
N ARG A 6 -1.52 -15.20 -9.87
CA ARG A 6 -0.71 -14.66 -10.98
C ARG A 6 0.68 -14.26 -10.44
N PRO A 7 1.77 -14.60 -11.15
CA PRO A 7 3.11 -14.21 -10.73
C PRO A 7 3.12 -12.70 -10.60
N ARG A 8 3.38 -12.22 -9.37
CA ARG A 8 3.51 -10.79 -9.08
C ARG A 8 4.69 -10.32 -9.91
N GLY A 9 4.44 -9.65 -11.04
CA GLY A 9 5.49 -9.03 -11.83
C GLY A 9 6.34 -8.17 -10.89
N ASP A 10 7.66 -8.35 -10.92
CA ASP A 10 8.58 -7.71 -9.99
C ASP A 10 8.26 -6.20 -9.91
N SER A 11 7.75 -5.82 -8.74
CA SER A 11 7.39 -4.45 -8.43
C SER A 11 8.43 -3.81 -7.51
N ALA A 12 9.41 -4.59 -7.05
CA ALA A 12 10.56 -4.10 -6.31
C ALA A 12 11.23 -2.95 -7.07
N GLY A 13 11.45 -1.82 -6.41
CA GLY A 13 12.11 -0.66 -7.00
C GLY A 13 11.25 0.20 -7.93
N LYS A 14 10.00 -0.15 -8.21
CA LYS A 14 9.10 0.74 -8.96
C LYS A 14 8.57 1.87 -8.06
N PRO A 15 8.38 3.09 -8.59
CA PRO A 15 7.72 4.16 -7.86
C PRO A 15 6.32 3.76 -7.37
N LEU A 16 5.92 4.32 -6.22
CA LEU A 16 4.53 4.26 -5.78
C LEU A 16 3.66 5.04 -6.76
N SER A 17 2.52 4.48 -7.14
CA SER A 17 1.49 5.19 -7.87
C SER A 17 0.76 6.19 -6.97
N GLU A 18 0.06 7.15 -7.56
CA GLU A 18 -0.75 8.11 -6.79
C GLU A 18 -1.77 7.43 -5.87
N LYS A 19 -2.44 6.37 -6.35
CA LYS A 19 -3.41 5.62 -5.54
C LYS A 19 -2.76 4.96 -4.33
N GLU A 20 -1.53 4.47 -4.48
CA GLU A 20 -0.75 3.87 -3.41
C GLU A 20 -0.27 4.93 -2.42
N LEU A 21 0.18 6.10 -2.90
CA LEU A 21 0.53 7.23 -2.05
C LEU A 21 -0.66 7.73 -1.23
N GLU A 22 -1.85 7.85 -1.84
CA GLU A 22 -3.07 8.22 -1.12
C GLU A 22 -3.42 7.23 -0.01
N ILE A 23 -3.34 5.93 -0.28
CA ILE A 23 -3.56 4.89 0.74
C ILE A 23 -2.53 5.02 1.86
N LEU A 24 -1.27 5.29 1.53
CA LEU A 24 -0.20 5.43 2.52
C LEU A 24 -0.33 6.72 3.35
N ARG A 25 -0.88 7.82 2.78
CA ARG A 25 -1.23 9.05 3.51
C ARG A 25 -2.27 8.78 4.59
N TRP A 26 -3.36 8.08 4.23
CA TRP A 26 -4.35 7.68 5.23
C TRP A 26 -3.80 6.68 6.23
N ALA A 27 -2.90 5.80 5.78
CA ALA A 27 -2.23 4.87 6.67
C ALA A 27 -1.37 5.60 7.72
N LYS A 28 -0.64 6.64 7.30
CA LYS A 28 0.11 7.56 8.18
C LYS A 28 -0.81 8.29 9.16
N ALA A 29 -1.99 8.71 8.72
CA ALA A 29 -3.01 9.34 9.55
C ALA A 29 -3.73 8.37 10.53
N GLY A 30 -3.28 7.12 10.65
CA GLY A 30 -3.84 6.14 11.59
C GLY A 30 -5.11 5.43 11.10
N LYS A 31 -5.57 5.67 9.87
CA LYS A 31 -6.83 5.09 9.37
C LYS A 31 -6.76 3.60 9.12
N THR A 32 -7.70 2.83 9.65
CA THR A 32 -7.82 1.39 9.45
C THR A 32 -8.05 1.05 7.97
N VAL A 33 -7.85 -0.21 7.58
CA VAL A 33 -8.11 -0.67 6.21
C VAL A 33 -9.58 -0.43 5.82
N TRP A 34 -10.49 -0.64 6.76
CA TRP A 34 -11.92 -0.36 6.58
C TRP A 34 -12.20 1.14 6.41
N GLU A 35 -11.66 2.02 7.27
CA GLU A 35 -11.84 3.46 7.09
C GLU A 35 -11.29 3.94 5.73
N ILE A 36 -10.11 3.44 5.33
CA ILE A 36 -9.51 3.79 4.02
C ILE A 36 -10.42 3.32 2.89
N SER A 37 -11.02 2.13 3.00
CA SER A 37 -11.92 1.61 1.97
C SER A 37 -13.16 2.47 1.80
N ILE A 38 -13.72 2.97 2.92
CA ILE A 38 -14.83 3.93 2.92
C ILE A 38 -14.41 5.27 2.31
N ILE A 39 -13.30 5.87 2.77
CA ILE A 39 -12.80 7.17 2.28
C ILE A 39 -12.54 7.14 0.76
N ARG A 40 -12.06 6.01 0.24
CA ARG A 40 -11.69 5.82 -1.16
C ARG A 40 -12.79 5.23 -2.03
N ALA A 41 -13.95 4.88 -1.46
CA ALA A 41 -15.04 4.18 -2.14
C ALA A 41 -14.57 2.91 -2.90
N ILE A 42 -13.73 2.09 -2.26
CA ILE A 42 -13.25 0.81 -2.79
C ILE A 42 -13.42 -0.30 -1.74
N SER A 43 -13.20 -1.56 -2.12
CA SER A 43 -13.26 -2.67 -1.15
C SER A 43 -12.02 -2.72 -0.24
N GLU A 44 -12.17 -3.26 0.97
CA GLU A 44 -11.03 -3.57 1.85
C GLU A 44 -10.00 -4.48 1.18
N ALA A 45 -10.44 -5.43 0.35
CA ALA A 45 -9.56 -6.31 -0.41
C ALA A 45 -8.69 -5.52 -1.39
N THR A 46 -9.25 -4.49 -2.05
CA THR A 46 -8.51 -3.57 -2.92
C THR A 46 -7.50 -2.74 -2.13
N VAL A 47 -7.85 -2.26 -0.93
CA VAL A 47 -6.90 -1.57 -0.05
C VAL A 47 -5.75 -2.49 0.35
N LYS A 48 -6.04 -3.73 0.77
CA LYS A 48 -5.03 -4.75 1.12
C LYS A 48 -4.12 -5.08 -0.07
N PHE A 49 -4.68 -5.14 -1.28
CA PHE A 49 -3.91 -5.32 -2.51
C PHE A 49 -2.91 -4.18 -2.73
N HIS A 50 -3.36 -2.93 -2.63
CA HIS A 50 -2.45 -1.77 -2.75
C HIS A 50 -1.39 -1.75 -1.65
N LEU A 51 -1.75 -2.04 -0.40
CA LEU A 51 -0.78 -2.17 0.70
C LEU A 51 0.27 -3.24 0.40
N SER A 52 -0.12 -4.40 -0.12
CA SER A 52 0.84 -5.43 -0.51
C SER A 52 1.79 -4.97 -1.61
N ASN A 53 1.32 -4.16 -2.57
CA ASN A 53 2.18 -3.61 -3.62
C ASN A 53 3.12 -2.55 -3.05
N ILE A 54 2.65 -1.69 -2.14
CA ILE A 54 3.47 -0.71 -1.43
C ILE A 54 4.60 -1.42 -0.68
N TYR A 55 4.29 -2.49 0.06
CA TYR A 55 5.29 -3.25 0.82
C TYR A 55 6.36 -3.82 -0.10
N SER A 56 5.96 -4.39 -1.24
CA SER A 56 6.91 -4.91 -2.23
C SER A 56 7.75 -3.80 -2.87
N LYS A 57 7.16 -2.66 -3.22
CA LYS A 57 7.87 -1.52 -3.85
C LYS A 57 8.85 -0.85 -2.89
N LEU A 58 8.46 -0.69 -1.63
CA LEU A 58 9.29 -0.08 -0.59
C LEU A 58 10.27 -1.08 0.05
N GLN A 59 10.16 -2.38 -0.22
CA GLN A 59 10.97 -3.44 0.38
C GLN A 59 10.83 -3.51 1.91
N VAL A 60 9.57 -3.49 2.37
CA VAL A 60 9.19 -3.54 3.79
C VAL A 60 8.18 -4.66 4.03
N SER A 61 7.99 -5.05 5.29
CA SER A 61 7.13 -6.20 5.65
C SER A 61 5.79 -5.80 6.25
N ASN A 62 5.63 -4.56 6.70
CA ASN A 62 4.40 -4.14 7.37
C ASN A 62 4.07 -2.66 7.18
N ARG A 63 2.87 -2.28 7.64
CA ARG A 63 2.33 -0.93 7.52
C ARG A 63 3.18 0.14 8.18
N ALA A 64 3.67 -0.11 9.41
CA ALA A 64 4.45 0.87 10.15
C ALA A 64 5.79 1.13 9.44
N GLN A 65 6.46 0.07 8.98
CA GLN A 65 7.66 0.18 8.16
C GLN A 65 7.38 0.91 6.84
N ALA A 66 6.26 0.64 6.17
CA ALA A 66 5.91 1.34 4.93
C ALA A 66 5.71 2.84 5.12
N VAL A 67 5.06 3.25 6.21
CA VAL A 67 4.91 4.67 6.55
C VAL A 67 6.27 5.29 6.87
N GLY A 68 7.08 4.65 7.72
CA GLY A 68 8.41 5.13 8.07
C GLY A 68 9.32 5.27 6.85
N GLU A 69 9.36 4.25 5.99
CA GLU A 69 10.18 4.25 4.79
C GLU A 69 9.73 5.32 3.78
N ALA A 70 8.42 5.53 3.61
CA ALA A 70 7.91 6.58 2.74
C ALA A 70 8.21 7.99 3.27
N VAL A 71 8.25 8.19 4.60
CA VAL A 71 8.73 9.44 5.21
C VAL A 71 10.23 9.61 4.99
N ASN A 72 11.04 8.58 5.24
CA ASN A 72 12.50 8.60 5.04
C ASN A 72 12.88 8.92 3.58
N ARG A 73 12.13 8.40 2.60
CA ARG A 73 12.32 8.68 1.18
C ARG A 73 11.71 10.01 0.71
N GLY A 74 11.09 10.79 1.60
CA GLY A 74 10.44 12.06 1.25
C GLY A 74 9.17 11.93 0.40
N LEU A 75 8.60 10.72 0.29
CA LEU A 75 7.36 10.44 -0.44
C LEU A 75 6.12 10.92 0.34
N LEU A 76 6.24 11.01 1.67
CA LEU A 76 5.24 11.55 2.58
C LEU A 76 5.86 12.67 3.42
N ARG A 77 5.14 13.78 3.55
CA ARG A 77 5.46 14.89 4.47
C ARG A 77 4.60 14.78 5.71
#